data_AF-A0A5D2C0F7-F1
#
_entry.id   AF-A0A5D2C0F7-F1
#
_cell.length_a   1.000
_cell.length_b   1.000
_cell.length_c   1.000
_cell.angle_alpha   90.00
_cell.angle_beta   90.00
_cell.angle_gamma   90.00
#
_symmetry.space_group_name_H-M   'P 1'
#
loop_
_entity.id
_entity.type
_entity.pdbx_description
1 polymer ?
#
loop_
_entity_poly.entity_id
_entity_poly.type
_entity_poly.pdbx_seq_one_letter_code
_entity_poly.pdbx_strand_id
1 'polypeptide(L)'
;MIGSNKSLFNCTTCPSKDSVQLADGSLTSISGIGSIVYTLNITLPSVLHVPKFSINILSVSTITKALNCNLEFFPDHSVFQDLQTGKTIGSGKFCDGFYLLD
;
A
#
# COMPACT_ATOMS: atom_id res chain seq x y z
N MET A 1 2.95 -2.92 -2.69
CA MET A 1 2.86 -3.09 -1.22
C MET A 1 1.40 -3.24 -0.86
N ILE A 2 1.08 -4.22 -0.02
CA ILE A 2 -0.28 -4.64 0.28
C ILE A 2 -0.58 -4.35 1.75
N GLY A 3 -1.73 -3.75 2.06
CA GLY A 3 -2.22 -3.64 3.43
C GLY A 3 -3.19 -4.77 3.79
N SER A 4 -3.02 -5.36 4.98
CA SER A 4 -3.96 -6.31 5.60
C SER A 4 -5.37 -5.71 5.74
N ASN A 5 -6.39 -6.58 5.90
CA ASN A 5 -7.84 -6.35 5.83
C ASN A 5 -8.39 -5.23 6.75
N LYS A 6 -8.00 -3.97 6.50
CA LYS A 6 -8.61 -2.79 7.12
C LYS A 6 -9.59 -2.21 6.11
N SER A 7 -10.82 -1.98 6.57
CA SER A 7 -11.91 -1.45 5.76
C SER A 7 -11.50 -0.12 5.15
N LEU A 8 -11.56 -0.03 3.82
CA LEU A 8 -11.46 1.25 3.13
C LEU A 8 -12.66 2.11 3.54
N PHE A 9 -12.40 3.38 3.83
CA PHE A 9 -13.43 4.37 4.06
C PHE A 9 -13.17 5.59 3.18
N ASN A 10 -14.19 6.44 2.98
CA ASN A 10 -14.18 7.52 2.00
C ASN A 10 -13.83 7.03 0.59
N CYS A 11 -14.35 5.86 0.21
CA CYS A 11 -14.15 5.32 -1.13
C CYS A 11 -14.98 6.12 -2.13
N THR A 12 -14.31 6.68 -3.13
CA THR A 12 -14.95 7.24 -4.32
C THR A 12 -14.80 6.24 -5.45
N THR A 13 -15.93 5.93 -6.10
CA THR A 13 -15.93 5.10 -7.30
C THR A 13 -15.22 5.86 -8.41
N CYS A 14 -14.19 5.25 -9.00
CA CYS A 14 -13.47 5.84 -10.12
C CYS A 14 -14.37 5.81 -11.37
N PRO A 15 -14.73 6.97 -11.96
CA PRO A 15 -15.65 7.01 -13.11
C PRO A 15 -15.02 6.54 -14.43
N SER A 16 -13.70 6.31 -14.47
CA SER A 16 -12.93 6.08 -15.69
C SER A 16 -12.27 4.70 -15.75
N LYS A 17 -11.86 4.31 -16.98
CA LYS A 17 -11.11 3.11 -17.37
C LYS A 17 -9.69 3.03 -16.75
N ASP A 18 -9.52 3.54 -15.53
CA ASP A 18 -8.23 3.58 -14.89
C ASP A 18 -7.81 2.15 -14.58
N SER A 19 -6.63 1.81 -15.05
CA SER A 19 -6.04 0.49 -14.88
C SER A 19 -4.62 0.62 -14.37
N VAL A 20 -4.21 -0.36 -13.60
CA VAL A 20 -2.82 -0.51 -13.17
C VAL A 20 -2.20 -1.67 -13.92
N GLN A 21 -0.97 -1.47 -14.36
CA GLN A 21 -0.13 -2.56 -14.84
C GLN A 21 0.51 -3.24 -13.65
N LEU A 22 0.30 -4.54 -13.55
CA LEU A 22 0.88 -5.39 -12.52
C LEU A 22 2.32 -5.75 -12.90
N ALA A 23 3.07 -6.24 -11.92
CA ALA A 23 4.45 -6.66 -12.13
C ALA A 23 4.57 -7.82 -13.14
N ASP A 24 3.52 -8.62 -13.33
CA ASP A 24 3.43 -9.67 -14.36
C ASP A 24 3.14 -9.12 -15.77
N GLY A 25 3.01 -7.79 -15.92
CA GLY A 25 2.71 -7.11 -17.16
C GLY A 25 1.22 -7.02 -17.50
N SER A 26 0.34 -7.71 -16.75
CA SER A 26 -1.10 -7.67 -16.98
C SER A 26 -1.73 -6.36 -16.51
N LEU A 27 -2.81 -5.94 -17.18
CA LEU A 27 -3.59 -4.77 -16.80
C LEU A 27 -4.82 -5.20 -16.00
N THR A 28 -5.14 -4.46 -14.95
CA THR A 28 -6.38 -4.66 -14.18
C THR A 28 -7.03 -3.32 -13.88
N SER A 29 -8.37 -3.28 -13.90
CA SER A 29 -9.13 -2.07 -13.59
C SER A 29 -9.06 -1.74 -12.09
N ILE A 30 -9.10 -0.45 -11.80
CA ILE A 30 -9.26 0.09 -10.45
C ILE A 30 -10.77 0.25 -10.20
N SER A 31 -11.27 -0.33 -9.11
CA SER A 31 -12.70 -0.25 -8.75
C SER A 31 -13.02 0.97 -7.88
N GLY A 32 -12.02 1.55 -7.22
CA GLY A 32 -12.21 2.72 -6.39
C GLY A 32 -10.91 3.16 -5.74
N ILE A 33 -10.92 4.41 -5.28
CA ILE A 33 -9.84 5.00 -4.49
C ILE A 33 -10.44 5.41 -3.14
N GLY A 34 -9.78 4.99 -2.07
CA GLY A 34 -10.20 5.30 -0.71
C GLY A 34 -9.05 5.63 0.22
N SER A 35 -9.37 5.72 1.50
CA SER A 35 -8.41 5.91 2.58
C SER A 35 -8.43 4.71 3.52
N ILE A 36 -7.28 4.41 4.13
CA ILE A 36 -7.14 3.36 5.15
C ILE A 36 -6.57 3.95 6.43
N VAL A 37 -7.10 3.52 7.59
CA VAL A 37 -6.53 3.87 8.89
C VAL A 37 -5.38 2.89 9.09
N TYR A 38 -4.15 3.37 8.95
CA TYR A 38 -2.98 2.54 9.15
C TYR A 38 -2.70 2.34 10.64
N THR A 39 -2.73 3.40 11.42
CA THR A 39 -2.70 3.36 12.90
C THR A 39 -3.69 4.37 13.44
N LEU A 40 -3.95 4.39 14.76
CA LEU A 40 -4.91 5.31 15.39
C LEU A 40 -4.70 6.79 14.99
N ASN A 41 -3.47 7.15 14.62
CA ASN A 41 -3.07 8.52 14.30
C ASN A 41 -2.69 8.72 12.82
N ILE A 42 -2.72 7.68 11.99
CA ILE A 42 -2.20 7.74 10.61
C ILE A 42 -3.26 7.22 9.64
N THR A 43 -3.77 8.13 8.82
CA THR A 43 -4.65 7.80 7.70
C THR A 43 -3.86 7.91 6.41
N LEU A 44 -3.82 6.84 5.62
CA LEU A 44 -3.17 6.83 4.31
C LEU A 44 -4.24 7.09 3.24
N PRO A 45 -4.15 8.22 2.51
CA PRO A 45 -5.05 8.50 1.39
C PRO A 45 -4.63 7.73 0.13
N SER A 46 -5.48 7.78 -0.90
CA SER A 46 -5.15 7.26 -2.25
C SER A 46 -4.80 5.77 -2.29
N VAL A 47 -5.52 4.96 -1.51
CA VAL A 47 -5.42 3.51 -1.52
C VAL A 47 -6.27 2.97 -2.68
N LEU A 48 -5.64 2.18 -3.54
CA LEU A 48 -6.31 1.63 -4.72
C LEU A 48 -7.00 0.31 -4.36
N HIS A 49 -8.30 0.25 -4.59
CA HIS A 49 -9.05 -0.99 -4.55
C HIS A 49 -9.06 -1.62 -5.94
N VAL A 50 -8.43 -2.78 -6.05
CA VAL A 50 -8.29 -3.52 -7.31
C VAL A 50 -8.98 -4.88 -7.14
N PRO A 51 -10.11 -5.15 -7.82
CA PRO A 51 -10.92 -6.35 -7.58
C PRO A 51 -10.19 -7.67 -7.81
N LYS A 52 -9.17 -7.66 -8.68
CA LYS A 52 -8.32 -8.83 -8.95
C LYS A 52 -7.51 -9.26 -7.72
N PHE A 53 -7.36 -8.38 -6.72
CA PHE A 53 -6.69 -8.68 -5.48
C PHE A 53 -7.67 -8.62 -4.30
N SER A 54 -7.58 -9.60 -3.40
CA SER A 54 -8.39 -9.64 -2.16
C SER A 54 -7.92 -8.62 -1.10
N ILE A 55 -7.11 -7.66 -1.51
CA ILE A 55 -6.21 -6.87 -0.66
C ILE A 55 -5.96 -5.50 -1.30
N ASN A 56 -5.69 -4.50 -0.49
CA ASN A 56 -5.58 -3.12 -0.95
C ASN A 56 -4.14 -2.76 -1.34
N ILE A 57 -3.96 -2.03 -2.44
CA ILE A 57 -2.63 -1.58 -2.89
C ILE A 57 -2.33 -0.21 -2.29
N LEU A 58 -1.18 -0.11 -1.63
CA LEU A 58 -0.65 1.13 -1.08
C LEU A 58 0.45 1.69 -1.96
N SER A 59 0.36 2.99 -2.24
CA SER A 59 1.44 3.74 -2.86
C SER A 59 2.61 3.88 -1.89
N VAL A 60 3.82 3.50 -2.34
CA VAL A 60 5.07 3.67 -1.57
C VAL A 60 5.28 5.13 -1.20
N SER A 61 5.07 6.05 -2.14
CA SER A 61 5.30 7.48 -1.89
C SER A 61 4.32 8.06 -0.87
N THR A 62 3.12 7.50 -0.77
CA THR A 62 2.14 7.93 0.23
C THR A 62 2.57 7.48 1.62
N ILE A 63 2.91 6.20 1.80
CA ILE A 63 3.24 5.66 3.11
C ILE A 63 4.56 6.22 3.66
N THR A 64 5.58 6.39 2.80
CA THR A 64 6.87 6.95 3.24
C THR A 64 6.76 8.40 3.68
N LYS A 65 5.93 9.20 3.01
CA LYS A 65 5.64 10.59 3.42
C LYS A 65 4.82 10.64 4.70
N ALA A 66 3.79 9.80 4.82
CA ALA A 66 2.93 9.78 5.99
C ALA A 66 3.66 9.35 7.28
N LEU A 67 4.62 8.42 7.15
CA LEU A 67 5.42 7.91 8.27
C LEU A 67 6.75 8.65 8.45
N ASN A 68 7.09 9.63 7.59
CA ASN A 68 8.41 10.26 7.53
C ASN A 68 9.56 9.24 7.56
N CYS A 69 9.46 8.22 6.71
CA CYS A 69 10.36 7.06 6.72
C CYS A 69 10.96 6.80 5.34
N ASN A 70 12.10 6.12 5.29
CA ASN A 70 12.53 5.42 4.08
C ASN A 70 11.88 4.02 4.04
N LEU A 71 11.93 3.40 2.86
CA LEU A 71 11.50 2.03 2.65
C LEU A 71 12.58 1.30 1.85
N GLU A 72 13.14 0.24 2.43
CA GLU A 72 14.13 -0.61 1.80
C GLU A 72 13.51 -1.96 1.43
N PHE A 73 13.83 -2.46 0.23
CA PHE A 73 13.33 -3.73 -0.28
C PHE A 73 14.46 -4.76 -0.36
N PHE A 74 14.22 -5.92 0.23
CA PHE A 74 15.04 -7.11 0.15
C PHE A 74 14.27 -8.22 -0.60
N PRO A 75 14.93 -9.26 -1.11
CA PRO A 75 14.24 -10.31 -1.88
C PRO A 75 13.05 -10.97 -1.17
N ASP A 76 13.08 -11.05 0.16
CA ASP A 76 12.10 -11.76 1.00
C ASP A 76 11.32 -10.84 1.97
N HIS A 77 11.73 -9.58 2.12
CA HIS A 77 11.09 -8.65 3.05
C HIS A 77 11.32 -7.17 2.68
N SER A 78 10.67 -6.28 3.40
CA SER A 78 10.87 -4.84 3.30
C SER A 78 10.94 -4.22 4.69
N VAL A 79 11.70 -3.15 4.84
CA VAL A 79 11.96 -2.49 6.12
C VAL A 79 11.63 -1.01 6.01
N PHE A 80 10.84 -0.51 6.97
CA PHE A 80 10.56 0.91 7.13
C PHE A 80 11.45 1.48 8.21
N GLN A 81 12.27 2.48 7.89
CA GLN A 81 13.11 3.16 8.88
C GLN A 81 12.71 4.62 8.99
N ASP A 82 12.42 5.05 10.22
CA ASP A 82 12.13 6.45 10.53
C ASP A 82 13.34 7.33 10.16
N LEU A 83 13.11 8.38 9.37
CA LEU A 83 14.20 9.21 8.85
C LEU A 83 14.88 10.04 9.94
N GLN A 84 14.19 10.33 11.05
CA GLN A 84 14.72 11.16 12.11
C GLN A 84 15.62 10.38 13.07
N THR A 85 15.20 9.16 13.42
CA THR A 85 15.86 8.33 14.44
C THR A 85 16.67 7.18 13.87
N GLY A 86 16.48 6.83 12.59
CA GLY A 86 17.06 5.65 11.94
C GLY A 86 16.51 4.32 12.45
N LYS A 87 15.50 4.35 13.32
CA LYS A 87 14.93 3.12 13.89
C LYS A 87 13.98 2.46 12.91
N THR A 88 13.99 1.13 12.89
CA THR A 88 12.96 0.36 12.20
C THR A 88 11.61 0.57 12.89
N ILE A 89 10.61 1.02 12.12
CA ILE A 89 9.24 1.29 12.60
C ILE A 89 8.20 0.31 12.04
N GLY A 90 8.62 -0.56 11.12
CA GLY A 90 7.76 -1.57 10.54
C GLY A 90 8.51 -2.42 9.52
N SER A 91 7.89 -3.51 9.10
CA SER A 91 8.39 -4.39 8.06
C SER A 91 7.24 -5.00 7.26
N GLY A 92 7.50 -5.35 6.01
CA GLY A 92 6.59 -6.14 5.20
C GLY A 92 7.23 -7.46 4.77
N LYS A 93 6.44 -8.53 4.66
CA LYS A 93 6.88 -9.85 4.19
C LYS A 93 6.59 -10.01 2.71
N PHE A 94 7.50 -10.63 1.97
CA PHE A 94 7.24 -11.02 0.59
C PHE A 94 6.29 -12.24 0.55
N CYS A 95 5.21 -12.12 -0.21
CA CYS A 95 4.23 -13.18 -0.44
C CYS A 95 3.65 -13.02 -1.86
N ASP A 96 3.68 -14.09 -2.65
CA ASP A 96 3.08 -14.17 -4.00
C ASP A 96 3.41 -12.99 -4.95
N GLY A 97 4.67 -12.52 -4.93
CA GLY A 97 5.09 -11.41 -5.80
C GLY A 97 4.88 -10.02 -5.21
N PHE A 98 4.45 -9.92 -3.96
CA PHE A 98 4.15 -8.65 -3.30
C PHE A 98 4.71 -8.56 -1.89
N TYR A 99 4.89 -7.34 -1.39
CA TYR A 99 5.24 -7.08 0.01
C TYR A 99 3.97 -6.75 0.81
N LEU A 100 3.58 -7.64 1.71
CA LEU A 100 2.45 -7.49 2.62
C LEU A 100 2.91 -6.82 3.91
N LEU A 101 2.26 -5.73 4.30
CA LEU A 101 2.47 -5.12 5.62
C LEU A 101 1.73 -5.91 6.68
N ASP A 102 2.47 -6.26 7.73
CA ASP A 102 1.89 -6.67 9.02
C ASP A 102 1.15 -5.48 9.67
#